data_AF-A0A7Y4U8R7-F1
#
_entry.id   AF-A0A7Y4U8R7-F1
#
_cell.length_a   1.000
_cell.length_b   1.000
_cell.length_c   1.000
_cell.angle_alpha   90.00
_cell.angle_beta   90.00
_cell.angle_gamma   90.00
#
_symmetry.space_group_name_H-M   'P 1'
#
loop_
_entity.id
_entity.type
_entity.pdbx_description
1 polymer ?
#
loop_
_entity_poly.entity_id
_entity_poly.type
_entity_poly.pdbx_seq_one_letter_code
_entity_poly.pdbx_strand_id
1 'polypeptide(L)'
;MSDQTSGNAPLVPQTPPSGKPNDPLEDIASTLRDLFNRVPETVNKAVEKALNVKDTTVVMRLSDDASEKLDLLVQAGVFKNRTEASAFLIEEGIKAQAPLFQRIQDKMTEIEKLRSELRNTVAPAA
;
A
#
# COMPACT_ATOMS: atom_id res chain seq x y z
N MET A 1 47.17 43.40 -37.78
CA MET A 1 46.18 42.42 -38.26
C MET A 1 46.86 41.07 -38.27
N SER A 2 47.05 40.48 -37.08
CA SER A 2 46.13 39.54 -36.38
C SER A 2 46.44 38.10 -36.82
N ASP A 3 47.42 37.44 -36.19
CA ASP A 3 47.32 36.59 -34.99
C ASP A 3 46.57 35.26 -35.20
N GLN A 4 47.32 34.15 -35.16
CA GLN A 4 47.15 33.01 -34.22
C GLN A 4 47.57 31.66 -34.83
N THR A 5 48.73 31.22 -34.37
CA THR A 5 49.19 29.83 -34.33
C THR A 5 48.78 29.18 -33.01
N SER A 6 48.63 27.85 -33.04
CA SER A 6 48.92 26.88 -31.97
C SER A 6 47.76 26.30 -31.15
N GLY A 7 47.80 24.98 -31.03
CA GLY A 7 47.53 24.31 -29.75
C GLY A 7 46.32 23.39 -29.72
N ASN A 8 46.44 22.20 -30.30
CA ASN A 8 45.54 21.09 -29.98
C ASN A 8 45.92 20.54 -28.60
N ALA A 9 45.05 20.71 -27.60
CA ALA A 9 45.18 20.13 -26.25
C ALA A 9 43.87 19.41 -25.89
N PRO A 10 43.92 18.26 -25.20
CA PRO A 10 42.76 17.40 -25.00
C PRO A 10 41.74 18.02 -24.05
N LEU A 11 40.44 17.85 -24.37
CA LEU A 11 39.33 18.17 -23.49
C LEU A 11 39.44 17.31 -22.22
N VAL A 12 39.85 17.91 -21.11
CA VAL A 12 39.57 17.37 -19.78
C VAL A 12 38.10 17.63 -19.43
N PRO A 13 37.33 16.62 -19.00
CA PRO A 13 36.01 16.86 -18.41
C PRO A 13 36.16 17.69 -17.13
N GLN A 14 35.57 18.89 -17.13
CA GLN A 14 35.43 19.71 -15.93
C GLN A 14 34.39 19.04 -15.02
N THR A 15 34.82 18.43 -13.92
CA THR A 15 33.92 17.92 -12.87
C THR A 15 33.20 19.12 -12.24
N PRO A 16 31.85 19.13 -12.17
CA PRO A 16 31.11 20.18 -11.46
C PRO A 16 31.49 20.21 -9.98
N PRO A 17 31.42 21.39 -9.32
CA PRO A 17 31.82 21.57 -7.94
C PRO A 17 30.92 20.74 -6.99
N SER A 18 31.57 19.95 -6.14
CA SER A 18 30.96 19.15 -5.08
C SER A 18 30.31 20.03 -4.00
N GLY A 19 29.07 20.45 -4.24
CA GLY A 19 28.15 20.84 -3.17
C GLY A 19 27.51 19.58 -2.61
N LYS A 20 27.67 19.33 -1.30
CA LYS A 20 26.99 18.23 -0.60
C LYS A 20 25.48 18.34 -0.89
N PRO A 21 24.80 17.27 -1.33
CA PRO A 21 23.35 17.28 -1.40
C PRO A 21 22.85 17.45 0.04
N ASN A 22 22.13 18.53 0.32
CA ASN A 22 21.24 18.54 1.48
C ASN A 22 20.28 17.38 1.26
N ASP A 23 20.38 16.37 2.12
CA ASP A 23 19.63 15.13 1.98
C ASP A 23 18.14 15.49 2.15
N PRO A 24 17.30 15.40 1.11
CA PRO A 24 15.88 15.77 1.19
C PRO A 24 15.12 14.94 2.24
N LEU A 25 15.73 13.85 2.70
CA LEU A 25 15.26 13.01 3.80
C LEU A 25 15.37 13.71 5.17
N GLU A 26 16.33 14.62 5.34
CA GLU A 26 16.61 15.29 6.61
C GLU A 26 15.64 16.48 6.85
N ASP A 27 15.22 17.15 5.76
CA ASP A 27 14.13 18.14 5.78
C ASP A 27 12.76 17.50 6.08
N ILE A 28 12.54 16.27 5.60
CA ILE A 28 11.34 15.50 5.96
C ILE A 28 11.39 15.12 7.44
N ALA A 29 12.57 14.73 7.96
CA ALA A 29 12.73 14.34 9.36
C ALA A 29 12.49 15.51 10.34
N SER A 30 12.98 16.71 10.01
CA SER A 30 12.75 17.91 10.85
C SER A 30 11.27 18.31 10.86
N THR A 31 10.60 18.23 9.72
CA THR A 31 9.15 18.49 9.59
C THR A 31 8.31 17.48 10.39
N LEU A 32 8.68 16.20 10.38
CA LEU A 32 7.99 15.16 11.17
C LEU A 32 8.14 15.40 12.68
N ARG A 33 9.30 15.90 13.13
CA ARG A 33 9.56 16.21 14.53
C ARG A 33 8.72 17.39 15.02
N ASP A 34 8.60 18.43 14.21
CA ASP A 34 7.82 19.62 14.54
C ASP A 34 6.31 19.36 14.57
N LEU A 35 5.83 18.41 13.77
CA LEU A 35 4.45 17.93 13.81
C LEU A 35 4.18 17.09 15.06
N PHE A 36 5.12 16.25 15.48
CA PHE A 36 4.97 15.41 16.68
C PHE A 36 4.84 16.24 17.97
N ASN A 37 5.54 17.37 18.03
CA ASN A 37 5.52 18.27 19.20
C ASN A 37 4.26 19.15 19.29
N ARG A 38 3.39 19.16 18.26
CA ARG A 38 2.23 20.08 18.16
C ARG A 38 0.86 19.42 18.29
N VAL A 39 0.79 18.12 18.55
CA VAL A 39 -0.46 17.37 18.40
C VAL A 39 -1.12 17.05 19.77
N PRO A 40 -2.32 17.59 20.05
CA PRO A 40 -3.15 17.18 21.19
C PRO A 40 -3.66 15.74 21.06
N GLU A 41 -3.90 15.09 22.19
CA GLU A 41 -4.26 13.67 22.39
C GLU A 41 -5.44 13.14 21.55
N THR A 42 -6.22 14.02 20.91
CA THR A 42 -7.35 13.68 20.03
C THR A 42 -6.93 13.08 18.67
N VAL A 43 -5.65 13.17 18.30
CA VAL A 43 -5.13 12.62 17.04
C VAL A 43 -4.81 11.12 17.11
N ASN A 44 -4.60 10.54 18.30
CA ASN A 44 -4.28 9.11 18.43
C ASN A 44 -5.38 8.20 17.83
N LYS A 45 -6.66 8.51 18.06
CA LYS A 45 -7.79 7.75 17.48
C LYS A 45 -7.93 7.94 15.97
N ALA A 46 -7.54 9.08 15.43
CA ALA A 46 -7.58 9.35 13.99
C ALA A 46 -6.39 8.70 13.27
N VAL A 47 -5.23 8.63 13.92
CA VAL A 47 -4.01 7.98 13.40
C VAL A 47 -4.18 6.46 13.34
N GLU A 48 -4.76 5.81 14.37
CA GLU A 48 -5.09 4.37 14.30
C GLU A 48 -6.03 4.05 13.13
N LYS A 49 -7.01 4.92 12.88
CA LYS A 49 -7.97 4.75 11.77
C LYS A 49 -7.34 5.05 10.40
N ALA A 50 -6.34 5.92 10.32
CA ALA A 50 -5.63 6.26 9.09
C ALA A 50 -4.49 5.30 8.75
N LEU A 51 -3.85 4.66 9.74
CA LEU A 51 -2.85 3.61 9.53
C LEU A 51 -3.46 2.35 8.88
N ASN A 52 -4.74 2.09 9.12
CA ASN A 52 -5.47 0.93 8.57
C ASN A 52 -5.92 1.08 7.10
N VAL A 53 -5.69 2.24 6.47
CA VAL A 53 -6.17 2.53 5.11
C VAL A 53 -5.08 2.28 4.05
N LYS A 54 -3.83 1.99 4.44
CA LYS A 54 -2.69 1.89 3.51
C LYS A 54 -2.46 0.49 2.90
N ASP A 55 -3.12 -0.57 3.38
CA ASP A 55 -2.80 -1.97 3.02
C ASP A 55 -3.86 -2.72 2.19
N THR A 56 -4.63 -2.04 1.32
CA THR A 56 -5.63 -2.74 0.47
C THR A 56 -5.05 -3.29 -0.84
N THR A 57 -3.74 -3.18 -1.07
CA THR A 57 -3.11 -3.73 -2.29
C THR A 57 -2.61 -5.14 -2.03
N VAL A 58 -3.19 -6.11 -2.73
CA VAL A 58 -2.74 -7.51 -2.73
C VAL A 58 -1.99 -7.79 -4.03
N VAL A 59 -0.72 -8.19 -3.94
CA VAL A 59 0.03 -8.74 -5.08
C VAL A 59 -0.11 -10.26 -5.03
N MET A 60 -0.72 -10.85 -6.05
CA MET A 60 -0.91 -12.30 -6.14
C MET A 60 -0.38 -12.87 -7.45
N ARG A 61 0.11 -14.11 -7.39
CA ARG A 61 0.44 -14.89 -8.59
C ARG A 61 -0.84 -15.48 -9.16
N LEU A 62 -1.03 -15.32 -10.47
CA LEU A 62 -2.12 -15.94 -11.21
C LEU A 62 -1.66 -17.24 -11.86
N SER A 63 -2.59 -18.17 -12.08
CA SER A 63 -2.38 -19.28 -13.00
C SER A 63 -2.36 -18.77 -14.45
N ASP A 64 -1.75 -19.53 -15.35
CA ASP A 64 -1.71 -19.18 -16.78
C ASP A 64 -3.13 -19.04 -17.36
N ASP A 65 -4.03 -19.95 -17.01
CA ASP A 65 -5.45 -19.91 -17.41
C ASP A 65 -6.19 -18.66 -16.90
N ALA A 66 -5.99 -18.26 -15.63
CA ALA A 66 -6.59 -17.05 -15.09
C ALA A 66 -6.03 -15.79 -15.78
N SER A 67 -4.71 -15.78 -16.00
CA SER A 67 -4.01 -14.71 -16.72
C SER A 67 -4.57 -14.54 -18.13
N GLU A 68 -4.73 -15.63 -18.88
CA GLU A 68 -5.27 -15.61 -20.24
C GLU A 68 -6.73 -15.13 -20.30
N LYS A 69 -7.58 -15.59 -19.36
CA LYS A 69 -8.98 -15.13 -19.28
C LYS A 69 -9.11 -13.64 -19.02
N LEU A 70 -8.25 -13.08 -18.17
CA LEU A 70 -8.20 -11.62 -17.95
C LEU A 70 -7.79 -10.89 -19.24
N ASP A 71 -6.85 -11.45 -20.00
CA ASP A 71 -6.42 -10.86 -21.27
C ASP A 71 -7.53 -10.89 -22.31
N LEU A 72 -8.29 -11.99 -22.41
CA LEU A 72 -9.46 -12.08 -23.28
C LEU A 72 -10.52 -11.02 -22.94
N LEU A 73 -10.79 -10.80 -21.66
CA LEU A 73 -11.76 -9.79 -21.21
C LEU A 73 -11.35 -8.36 -21.60
N VAL A 74 -10.05 -8.06 -21.54
CA VAL A 74 -9.52 -6.76 -21.98
C VAL A 74 -9.51 -6.65 -23.50
N GLN A 75 -9.05 -7.69 -24.22
CA GLN A 75 -9.02 -7.71 -25.68
C GLN A 75 -10.42 -7.62 -26.30
N ALA A 76 -11.42 -8.23 -25.67
CA ALA A 76 -12.82 -8.13 -26.07
C ALA A 76 -13.44 -6.74 -25.76
N GLY A 77 -12.71 -5.85 -25.09
CA GLY A 77 -13.17 -4.50 -24.73
C GLY A 77 -14.18 -4.46 -23.58
N VAL A 78 -14.36 -5.55 -22.84
CA VAL A 78 -15.29 -5.63 -21.70
C VAL A 78 -14.76 -4.78 -20.54
N PHE A 79 -13.44 -4.79 -20.33
CA PHE A 79 -12.75 -3.98 -19.33
C PHE A 79 -11.58 -3.23 -19.94
N LYS A 80 -11.20 -2.09 -19.33
CA LYS A 80 -10.12 -1.24 -19.86
C LYS A 80 -8.74 -1.82 -19.59
N ASN A 81 -8.59 -2.54 -18.49
CA ASN A 81 -7.33 -3.15 -18.07
C ASN A 81 -7.56 -4.38 -17.19
N ARG A 82 -6.49 -5.15 -16.98
CA ARG A 82 -6.52 -6.43 -16.24
C ARG A 82 -6.89 -6.24 -14.77
N THR A 83 -6.50 -5.12 -14.16
CA THR A 83 -6.81 -4.82 -12.76
C THR A 83 -8.31 -4.63 -12.56
N GLU A 84 -8.97 -3.90 -13.46
CA GLU A 84 -10.42 -3.70 -13.46
C GLU A 84 -11.17 -5.04 -13.64
N ALA A 85 -10.75 -5.85 -14.61
CA ALA A 85 -11.31 -7.19 -14.80
C ALA A 85 -11.11 -8.09 -13.57
N SER A 86 -9.93 -8.02 -12.94
CA SER A 86 -9.61 -8.79 -11.74
C SER A 86 -10.47 -8.37 -10.56
N ALA A 87 -10.60 -7.06 -10.32
CA ALA A 87 -11.43 -6.52 -9.24
C ALA A 87 -12.89 -6.98 -9.41
N PHE A 88 -13.43 -6.88 -10.62
CA PHE A 88 -14.77 -7.38 -10.93
C PHE A 88 -14.92 -8.88 -10.63
N LEU A 89 -14.00 -9.71 -11.11
CA LEU A 89 -14.08 -11.16 -10.90
C LEU A 89 -13.92 -11.54 -9.42
N ILE A 90 -13.11 -10.80 -8.66
CA ILE A 90 -12.98 -11.00 -7.20
C ILE A 90 -14.31 -10.67 -6.52
N GLU A 91 -14.95 -9.54 -6.85
CA GLU A 91 -16.25 -9.17 -6.28
C GLU A 91 -17.34 -10.20 -6.63
N GLU A 92 -17.42 -10.64 -7.89
CA GLU A 92 -18.37 -11.67 -8.30
C GLU A 92 -18.07 -13.02 -7.62
N GLY A 93 -16.79 -13.37 -7.45
CA GLY A 93 -16.38 -14.54 -6.67
C GLY A 93 -16.83 -14.46 -5.21
N ILE A 94 -16.70 -13.28 -4.57
CA ILE A 94 -17.18 -13.06 -3.21
C ILE A 94 -18.70 -13.21 -3.12
N LYS A 95 -19.45 -12.61 -4.06
CA LYS A 95 -20.92 -12.74 -4.13
C LYS A 95 -21.35 -14.19 -4.34
N ALA A 96 -20.70 -14.90 -5.26
CA ALA A 96 -20.98 -16.32 -5.53
C ALA A 96 -20.72 -17.20 -4.30
N GLN A 97 -19.76 -16.82 -3.45
CA GLN A 97 -19.41 -17.51 -2.21
C GLN A 97 -20.11 -16.93 -0.97
N ALA A 98 -21.12 -16.07 -1.11
CA ALA A 98 -21.84 -15.49 0.03
C ALA A 98 -22.34 -16.53 1.06
N PRO A 99 -22.85 -17.71 0.68
CA PRO A 99 -23.25 -18.72 1.65
C PRO A 99 -22.09 -19.28 2.49
N LEU A 100 -20.88 -19.36 1.92
CA LEU A 100 -19.69 -19.79 2.65
C LEU A 100 -19.30 -18.74 3.69
N PHE A 101 -19.23 -17.47 3.28
CA PHE A 101 -18.91 -16.38 4.19
C PHE A 101 -19.92 -16.25 5.33
N GLN A 102 -21.22 -16.43 5.05
CA GLN A 102 -22.25 -16.44 6.09
C GLN A 102 -21.98 -17.54 7.14
N ARG A 103 -21.70 -18.78 6.71
CA ARG A 103 -21.39 -19.87 7.63
C ARG A 103 -20.14 -19.59 8.47
N ILE A 104 -19.11 -18.99 7.88
CA ILE A 104 -17.91 -18.58 8.60
C ILE A 104 -18.28 -17.55 9.67
N GLN A 105 -19.07 -16.53 9.31
CA GLN A 105 -19.49 -15.47 10.22
C GLN A 105 -20.34 -16.02 11.38
N ASP A 106 -21.25 -16.94 11.10
CA ASP A 106 -22.07 -17.60 12.13
C ASP A 106 -21.17 -18.34 13.13
N LYS A 107 -20.19 -19.12 12.65
CA LYS A 107 -19.25 -19.85 13.53
C LYS A 107 -18.31 -18.93 14.30
N MET A 108 -17.85 -17.84 13.71
CA MET A 108 -17.07 -16.84 14.44
C MET A 108 -17.89 -16.19 15.57
N THR A 109 -19.17 -15.94 15.33
CA THR A 109 -20.10 -15.41 16.34
C THR A 109 -20.31 -16.39 17.50
N GLU A 110 -20.47 -17.68 17.20
CA GLU A 110 -20.55 -18.74 18.23
C GLU A 110 -19.27 -18.78 19.08
N ILE A 111 -18.08 -18.72 18.44
CA ILE A 111 -16.80 -18.71 19.15
C ILE A 111 -16.69 -17.52 20.10
N GLU A 112 -17.06 -16.32 19.65
CA GLU A 112 -17.03 -15.13 20.51
C GLU A 112 -18.01 -15.23 21.68
N LYS A 113 -19.19 -15.82 21.45
CA LYS A 113 -20.14 -16.10 22.53
C LYS A 113 -19.53 -17.03 23.58
N LEU A 114 -18.93 -18.15 23.15
CA LEU A 114 -18.29 -19.11 24.04
C LEU A 114 -17.11 -18.48 24.81
N ARG A 115 -16.30 -17.64 24.15
CA ARG A 115 -15.22 -16.87 24.80
C ARG A 115 -15.76 -15.93 25.88
N SER A 116 -16.88 -15.26 25.60
CA SER A 116 -17.53 -14.37 26.55
C SER A 116 -18.12 -15.13 27.75
N GLU A 117 -18.83 -16.24 27.48
CA GLU A 117 -19.38 -17.12 28.52
C GLU A 117 -18.28 -17.63 29.45
N LEU A 118 -17.17 -18.14 28.89
CA LEU A 118 -16.02 -18.61 29.66
C LEU A 118 -15.47 -17.51 30.58
N ARG A 119 -15.23 -16.30 30.04
CA ARG A 119 -14.74 -15.16 30.82
C ARG A 119 -15.69 -14.82 31.98
N ASN A 120 -16.99 -14.91 31.77
CA ASN A 120 -17.99 -14.61 32.80
C ASN A 120 -18.05 -15.70 33.89
N THR A 121 -17.81 -16.96 33.54
CA THR A 121 -17.80 -18.07 34.52
C THR A 121 -16.55 -18.09 35.41
N VAL A 122 -15.40 -17.67 34.87
CA VAL A 122 -14.12 -17.70 35.62
C VAL A 122 -13.74 -16.35 36.23
N ALA A 123 -14.50 -15.29 35.96
CA ALA A 123 -14.29 -13.99 36.59
C ALA A 123 -14.50 -14.12 38.11
N PRO A 124 -13.52 -13.74 38.94
CA PRO A 124 -13.66 -13.81 40.39
C PRO A 124 -14.82 -12.92 40.84
N ALA A 125 -15.65 -13.43 41.76
CA ALA A 125 -16.67 -12.63 42.42
C ALA A 125 -15.98 -11.46 43.14
N ALA A 126 -16.38 -10.23 42.81
CA ALA A 126 -15.96 -9.02 43.50
C ALA A 126 -16.58 -8.92 44.89
#